data_AF-A0A7J3HNC2-F1
#
_entry.id   AF-A0A7J3HNC2-F1
#
_cell.length_a   1.000
_cell.length_b   1.000
_cell.length_c   1.000
_cell.angle_alpha   90.00
_cell.angle_beta   90.00
_cell.angle_gamma   90.00
#
_symmetry.space_group_name_H-M   'P 1'
#
loop_
_entity.id
_entity.type
_entity.pdbx_description
1 polymer ?
#
loop_
_entity_poly.entity_id
_entity_poly.type
_entity_poly.pdbx_seq_one_letter_code
_entity_poly.pdbx_strand_id
1 'polypeptide(L)' 'TWPEHGYAAIDIYTCGKSIDPWIALELIKEELQPETATIMEVKRGLMINQKAYLKEQIPQ' A
#
# COMPACT_ATOMS: atom_id res chain seq x y z
N THR A 1 8.05 14.61 7.12
CA THR A 1 7.87 15.62 6.06
C THR A 1 9.13 16.44 5.96
N TRP A 2 9.33 17.11 4.82
CA TRP A 2 10.39 18.09 4.59
C TRP A 2 9.76 19.35 3.99
N PRO A 3 9.30 20.29 4.84
CA PRO A 3 8.65 21.51 4.40
C PRO A 3 9.51 22.35 3.45
N GLU A 4 10.83 22.38 3.66
CA GLU A 4 11.81 23.08 2.82
C GLU A 4 11.87 22.55 1.37
N HIS A 5 11.30 21.36 1.12
CA HIS A 5 11.22 20.72 -0.18
C HIS A 5 9.78 20.55 -0.68
N GLY A 6 8.78 20.99 0.09
CA GLY A 6 7.37 20.71 -0.21
C GLY A 6 7.07 19.21 -0.30
N TYR A 7 7.79 18.37 0.45
CA TYR A 7 7.76 16.92 0.31
C TYR A 7 7.23 16.20 1.56
N ALA A 8 6.44 15.15 1.34
CA ALA A 8 6.00 14.23 2.38
C ALA A 8 6.20 12.77 1.92
N ALA A 9 6.84 11.96 2.78
CA ALA A 9 6.81 10.51 2.70
C ALA A 9 5.76 10.00 3.69
N ILE A 10 4.84 9.15 3.21
CA ILE A 10 3.68 8.69 3.96
C ILE A 10 3.51 7.17 3.73
N ASP A 11 3.31 6.43 4.82
CA ASP A 11 2.99 5.01 4.80
C ASP A 11 1.60 4.78 5.41
N ILE A 12 0.71 4.13 4.66
CA ILE A 12 -0.62 3.72 5.14
C ILE A 12 -0.62 2.21 5.30
N TYR A 13 -0.69 1.74 6.55
CA TYR A 13 -0.66 0.32 6.87
C TYR A 13 -1.94 -0.10 7.59
N THR A 14 -2.79 -0.85 6.90
CA THR A 14 -4.04 -1.40 7.42
C THR A 14 -4.07 -2.92 7.35
N CYS A 15 -5.00 -3.54 8.07
CA CYS A 15 -5.29 -4.97 8.00
C CYS A 15 -6.79 -5.22 8.07
N GLY A 16 -7.21 -6.42 7.66
CA GLY A 16 -8.64 -6.78 7.60
C GLY A 16 -9.32 -6.31 6.31
N LYS A 17 -10.56 -6.77 6.10
CA LYS A 17 -11.33 -6.49 4.86
C LYS A 17 -12.25 -5.27 4.97
N SER A 18 -12.43 -4.74 6.18
CA SER A 18 -13.35 -3.64 6.46
C SER A 18 -12.68 -2.26 6.41
N ILE A 19 -11.36 -2.21 6.24
CA ILE A 19 -10.60 -0.95 6.23
C ILE A 19 -10.03 -0.76 4.83
N ASP A 20 -10.42 0.33 4.19
CA ASP A 20 -9.90 0.75 2.90
C ASP A 20 -8.80 1.81 3.11
N PRO A 21 -7.51 1.50 2.83
CA PRO A 21 -6.41 2.45 2.98
C PRO A 21 -6.50 3.63 2.00
N TRP A 22 -7.24 3.51 0.89
CA TRP A 22 -7.39 4.58 -0.10
C TRP A 22 -8.16 5.78 0.46
N ILE A 23 -9.09 5.55 1.40
CA ILE A 23 -9.81 6.63 2.07
C ILE A 23 -8.84 7.52 2.85
N ALA A 24 -7.88 6.93 3.56
CA ALA A 24 -6.86 7.69 4.27
C ALA A 24 -5.95 8.46 3.30
N LEU A 25 -5.59 7.86 2.16
CA LEU A 25 -4.79 8.54 1.14
C LEU A 25 -5.51 9.76 0.56
N GLU A 26 -6.80 9.65 0.23
CA GLU A 26 -7.56 10.78 -0.31
C GLU A 26 -7.68 11.93 0.69
N LEU A 27 -7.96 11.65 1.97
CA LEU A 27 -7.98 12.67 3.02
C LEU A 27 -6.62 13.38 3.14
N ILE A 28 -5.52 12.64 3.03
CA ILE A 28 -4.18 13.23 3.10
C ILE A 28 -3.89 14.10 1.87
N LYS A 29 -4.35 13.71 0.68
CA LYS A 29 -4.21 14.53 -0.54
C LYS A 29 -5.06 15.79 -0.48
N GLU A 30 -6.26 15.72 0.09
CA GLU A 30 -7.14 16.89 0.27
C GLU A 30 -6.50 17.93 1.18
N GLU A 31 -5.88 17.49 2.29
CA GLU A 31 -5.27 18.39 3.26
C GLU A 31 -3.89 18.91 2.83
N LEU A 32 -3.04 18.05 2.26
CA LEU A 32 -1.68 18.44 1.86
C LEU A 32 -1.61 19.07 0.46
N GLN A 33 -2.65 18.88 -0.36
CA GLN A 33 -2.76 19.40 -1.72
C GLN A 33 -1.49 19.24 -2.57
N PRO A 34 -0.93 18.02 -2.67
CA PRO A 34 0.32 17.82 -3.40
C PRO A 34 0.10 18.03 -4.91
N GLU A 35 1.03 18.68 -5.58
CA GLU A 35 1.01 18.81 -7.05
C GLU A 35 1.16 17.44 -7.73
N THR A 36 1.97 16.55 -7.14
CA THR A 36 2.19 15.19 -7.64
C THR A 36 2.21 14.18 -6.50
N ALA A 37 1.76 12.95 -6.76
CA ALA A 37 1.81 11.85 -5.82
C ALA A 37 2.26 10.56 -6.53
N THR A 38 3.24 9.85 -5.95
CA THR A 38 3.66 8.51 -6.40
C THR A 38 3.26 7.51 -5.34
N ILE A 39 2.50 6.48 -5.73
CA ILE A 39 1.88 5.54 -4.79
C ILE A 39 2.32 4.11 -5.15
N MET A 40 2.68 3.32 -4.15
CA MET A 40 2.99 1.91 -4.29
C MET A 40 2.19 1.11 -3.26
N GLU A 41 1.38 0.17 -3.73
CA GLU A 41 0.67 -0.77 -2.86
C GLU A 41 1.49 -2.04 -2.64
N VAL A 42 1.65 -2.45 -1.38
CA VAL A 42 2.31 -3.70 -1.02
C VAL A 42 1.35 -4.59 -0.24
N LYS A 43 0.96 -5.74 -0.82
CA LYS A 43 0.16 -6.75 -0.11
C LYS A 43 1.02 -7.45 0.94
N ARG A 44 0.59 -7.38 2.20
CA ARG A 44 1.29 -7.96 3.36
C ARG A 44 0.54 -9.17 3.91
N GLY A 45 1.27 -10.08 4.56
CA GLY A 45 0.66 -11.24 5.23
C GLY A 45 -0.02 -12.22 4.28
N LEU A 46 0.49 -12.33 3.03
CA LEU A 46 0.03 -13.34 2.10
C LEU A 46 0.24 -14.72 2.73
N MET A 47 -0.87 -15.36 3.12
CA MET A 47 -0.86 -16.75 3.52
C MET A 47 -0.54 -17.56 2.27
N ILE A 48 0.74 -17.84 2.06
CA ILE A 48 1.16 -18.80 1.06
C ILE A 48 0.53 -20.11 1.50
N ASN A 49 -0.53 -20.53 0.83
CA ASN A 49 -0.99 -21.89 0.97
C ASN A 49 0.16 -22.73 0.43
N GLN A 50 1.02 -23.23 1.34
CA GLN A 50 2.31 -23.83 0.99
C GLN A 50 2.11 -24.97 -0.03
N LYS A 51 0.96 -25.64 0.03
CA LYS A 51 0.53 -26.67 -0.92
C LYS A 51 0.18 -26.16 -2.32
N ALA A 52 -0.31 -24.94 -2.48
CA ALA A 52 -0.61 -24.34 -3.79
C ALA A 52 0.67 -23.81 -4.45
N TYR A 53 1.53 -23.15 -3.67
CA TYR A 53 2.81 -22.62 -4.15
C TYR A 53 3.76 -23.72 -4.65
N LEU A 54 3.81 -24.88 -3.97
CA LEU A 54 4.61 -26.02 -4.42
C LEU A 54 4.00 -26.76 -5.64
N LYS A 55 2.69 -26.63 -5.88
CA LYS A 55 2.03 -27.24 -7.04
C LYS A 55 2.22 -26.44 -8.33
N GLU A 56 2.37 -25.11 -8.22
CA GLU A 56 2.57 -24.22 -9.38
C GLU A 56 4.02 -24.18 -9.89
N GLN A 57 4.99 -24.73 -9.14
CA GLN A 57 6.42 -24.75 -9.52
C GLN A 57 6.96 -26.10 -10.01
N ILE A 58 6.12 -27.13 -10.14
CA ILE A 58 6.51 -28.39 -10.78
C ILE A 58 5.87 -28.39 -12.18
N PRO A 59 6.65 -28.21 -13.27
CA PRO A 59 6.13 -28.48 -14.60
C PRO A 59 5.82 -29.98 -14.69
N GLN A 60 4.61 -30.32 -15.17
CA GLN A 60 4.32 -31.69 -15.62
C GLN A 60 5.22 -32.04 -16.80
#